data_AF-A0A359B5R8-F1
#
_entry.id   AF-A0A359B5R8-F1
#
_cell.length_a   1.000
_cell.length_b   1.000
_cell.length_c   1.000
_cell.angle_alpha   90.00
_cell.angle_beta   90.00
_cell.angle_gamma   90.00
#
_symmetry.space_group_name_H-M   'P 1'
#
loop_
_entity.id
_entity.type
_entity.pdbx_description
1 polymer ?
#
loop_
_entity_poly.entity_id
_entity_poly.type
_entity_poly.pdbx_seq_one_letter_code
_entity_poly.pdbx_strand_id
1 'polypeptide(L)' 'MLHKFATYEELEAAVIEYINYYNCHRYQKRLNGMTPLEYRQYLNSSAA' A
#
# COMPACT_ATOMS: atom_id res chain seq x y z
N MET A 1 -2.46 3.85 19.60
CA MET A 1 -3.45 2.82 19.95
C MET A 1 -3.15 1.59 19.12
N LEU A 2 -2.88 0.43 19.72
CA LEU A 2 -2.92 -0.83 18.98
C LEU A 2 -4.39 -1.18 18.75
N HIS A 3 -4.77 -1.43 17.50
CA HIS A 3 -6.07 -2.01 17.19
C HIS A 3 -6.13 -3.43 17.78
N LYS A 4 -7.19 -3.70 18.54
CA LYS A 4 -7.51 -5.05 19.00
C LYS A 4 -8.61 -5.57 18.11
N PHE A 5 -8.40 -6.76 17.55
CA PHE A 5 -9.38 -7.46 16.74
C PHE A 5 -10.06 -8.51 17.61
N ALA A 6 -11.38 -8.64 17.49
CA ALA A 6 -12.16 -9.60 18.26
C ALA A 6 -12.21 -10.97 17.55
N THR A 7 -12.11 -10.98 16.22
CA THR A 7 -12.10 -12.20 15.40
C THR A 7 -10.94 -12.25 14.42
N TYR A 8 -10.71 -13.43 13.86
CA TYR A 8 -9.71 -13.63 12.82
C TYR A 8 -10.08 -12.88 11.53
N GLU A 9 -11.35 -12.88 11.16
CA GLU A 9 -11.86 -12.24 9.96
C GLU A 9 -11.66 -10.72 10.00
N GLU A 10 -11.86 -10.10 11.17
CA GLU A 10 -11.57 -8.67 11.37
C GLU A 10 -10.09 -8.34 11.21
N LEU A 11 -9.21 -9.20 11.75
CA LEU A 11 -7.77 -9.06 11.59
C LEU A 11 -7.36 -9.21 10.12
N GLU A 12 -7.87 -10.24 9.45
CA GLU A 12 -7.60 -10.49 8.03
C GLU A 12 -8.05 -9.31 7.16
N ALA A 13 -9.28 -8.80 7.38
CA ALA A 13 -9.79 -7.64 6.67
C ALA A 13 -8.89 -6.41 6.89
N ALA A 14 -8.48 -6.13 8.13
CA ALA A 14 -7.61 -5.00 8.43
C ALA A 14 -6.22 -5.13 7.78
N VAL A 15 -5.67 -6.34 7.70
CA VAL A 15 -4.40 -6.60 7.01
C VAL A 15 -4.56 -6.38 5.50
N ILE A 16 -5.64 -6.88 4.89
CA ILE A 16 -5.93 -6.69 3.47
C ILE A 16 -6.08 -5.19 3.15
N GLU A 17 -6.83 -4.45 3.97
CA GLU A 17 -6.99 -3.01 3.82
C GLU A 17 -5.66 -2.27 3.96
N TYR A 18 -4.83 -2.65 4.93
CA TYR A 18 -3.52 -2.04 5.11
C TYR A 18 -2.59 -2.30 3.91
N ILE A 19 -2.60 -3.52 3.35
CA ILE A 19 -1.83 -3.85 2.14
C ILE A 19 -2.29 -2.98 0.97
N ASN A 20 -3.60 -2.81 0.77
CA ASN A 20 -4.14 -1.95 -0.28
C ASN A 20 -3.73 -0.48 -0.08
N TYR A 21 -3.90 0.04 1.13
CA TYR A 21 -3.45 1.38 1.48
C TYR A 21 -1.96 1.57 1.19
N TYR A 22 -1.11 0.63 1.63
CA TYR A 22 0.33 0.72 1.45
C TYR A 22 0.74 0.74 -0.03
N ASN A 23 0.12 -0.10 -0.85
CA ASN A 23 0.48 -0.24 -2.25
C ASN A 23 -0.09 0.86 -3.15
N CYS A 24 -1.30 1.33 -2.85
CA CYS A 24 -2.07 2.18 -3.77
C CYS A 24 -2.26 3.61 -3.29
N HIS A 25 -2.07 3.90 -2.00
CA HIS A 25 -2.42 5.19 -1.40
C HIS A 25 -1.28 5.83 -0.60
N ARG A 26 -0.23 5.08 -0.27
CA ARG A 26 0.89 5.58 0.54
C ARG A 26 1.99 6.20 -0.33
N TYR A 27 1.94 7.52 -0.47
CA TYR A 27 2.97 8.29 -1.16
C TYR A 27 4.31 8.29 -0.41
N GLN A 28 5.40 8.01 -1.13
CA GLN A 28 6.73 7.93 -0.54
C GLN A 28 7.70 8.92 -1.19
N LYS A 29 8.36 9.76 -0.39
CA LYS A 29 9.38 10.71 -0.88
C LYS A 29 10.50 10.02 -1.68
N ARG A 30 10.94 8.84 -1.25
CA ARG A 30 11.96 8.03 -1.96
C ARG A 30 11.51 7.50 -3.32
N LEU A 31 10.20 7.48 -3.58
CA LEU A 31 9.60 7.09 -4.85
C LEU A 31 9.17 8.33 -5.64
N ASN A 32 9.91 9.43 -5.50
CA ASN A 32 9.58 10.74 -6.10
C ASN A 32 8.15 11.21 -5.78
N GLY A 33 7.66 10.90 -4.58
CA GLY A 33 6.31 11.30 -4.16
C GLY A 33 5.19 10.49 -4.81
N MET A 34 5.48 9.30 -5.35
CA MET A 34 4.50 8.35 -5.88
C MET A 34 4.18 7.25 -4.86
N THR A 35 3.06 6.57 -5.07
CA THR A 35 2.75 5.29 -4.43
C THR A 35 3.59 4.15 -5.05
N PRO A 36 3.75 3.01 -4.36
CA PRO A 36 4.46 1.87 -4.91
C PRO A 36 3.93 1.40 -6.28
N LEU A 37 2.61 1.41 -6.49
CA LEU A 37 2.01 0.99 -7.74
C LEU A 37 2.28 1.99 -8.89
N GLU A 38 2.08 3.29 -8.63
CA GLU A 38 2.39 4.35 -9.61
C GLU A 38 3.87 4.34 -9.97
N TYR A 39 4.75 4.16 -8.99
CA TYR A 39 6.19 4.08 -9.24
C TYR A 39 6.56 2.89 -10.13
N ARG A 40 5.92 1.73 -9.94
CA ARG A 40 6.11 0.57 -10.83
C ARG A 40 5.67 0.87 -12.26
N GLN A 41 4.53 1.56 -12.43
CA GLN A 41 4.05 1.98 -13.74
C GLN A 41 5.01 2.98 -14.39
N TYR A 42 5.49 3.97 -13.65
CA TYR A 42 6.48 4.94 -14.11
C TYR A 42 7.76 4.26 -14.61
N LEU A 43 8.28 3.27 -13.87
CA LEU A 43 9.46 2.50 -14.29
C LEU A 43 9.19 1.70 -15.56
N ASN A 44 8.02 1.07 -15.69
CA ASN A 44 7.65 0.32 -16.89
C ASN A 44 7.53 1.22 -18.12
N SER A 45 7.02 2.45 -17.96
CA SER A 45 6.92 3.43 -19.04
C SER A 45 8.25 4.08 -19.38
N SER A 46 9.20 4.16 -18.44
CA SER A 46 10.53 4.74 -18.65
C SER A 46 11.56 3.74 -19.18
N ALA A 47 11.25 2.44 -19.09
CA ALA A 47 12.09 1.35 -19.61
C ALA A 47 11.74 0.97 -21.07
N ALA A 48 10.80 1.68 -21.70
CA ALA A 48 10.42 1.55 -23.12
C ALA A 48 11.07 2.69 -23.94
#